data_AF-A0A9W8V7Q6-F1
#
_entry.id   AF-A0A9W8V7Q6-F1
#
_cell.length_a   1.000
_cell.length_b   1.000
_cell.length_c   1.000
_cell.angle_alpha   90.00
_cell.angle_beta   90.00
_cell.angle_gamma   90.00
#
_symmetry.space_group_name_H-M   'P 1'
#
loop_
_entity.id
_entity.type
_entity.pdbx_description
1 polymer ?
#
loop_
_entity_poly.entity_id
_entity_poly.type
_entity_poly.pdbx_seq_one_letter_code
_entity_poly.pdbx_strand_id
1 'polypeptide(L)'
;MQSASPGLKIQHQHIADTQDGGLSVWFQPGDKYLAKKKMESSISRSVTAQTDHLEASCSCGNIKFHITRPNDASARPRRNYPDLMFPDKTTDDSIKRNVADEKWWIQDHGTKYLAGTCACRSCRLMSGFEAQTWAFVPRANIFFQIPGSEGVNSIVPLDFTTLPSGVLTSFSSSPNVNREFCGTCGATVFWHEKSPDDVVDVSIGLLKDSEGARAEKWLKWWQGRVSFAEEVNTGRNGLEAKVASALICELEQGMQHKEKCN
;
A
#
# COMPACT_ATOMS: atom_id res chain seq x y z
N MET A 1 -17.33 -31.95 -26.11
CA MET A 1 -16.64 -30.76 -26.65
C MET A 1 -16.27 -29.87 -25.48
N GLN A 2 -15.00 -29.90 -25.06
CA GLN A 2 -14.48 -29.00 -24.02
C GLN A 2 -14.35 -27.60 -24.63
N SER A 3 -15.14 -26.63 -24.16
CA SER A 3 -14.93 -25.23 -24.53
C SER A 3 -13.65 -24.76 -23.86
N ALA A 4 -12.57 -24.65 -24.63
CA ALA A 4 -11.40 -23.91 -24.21
C ALA A 4 -11.85 -22.48 -23.92
N SER A 5 -11.84 -22.08 -22.64
CA SER A 5 -11.91 -20.67 -22.27
C SER A 5 -10.80 -19.95 -23.05
N PRO A 6 -11.11 -18.88 -23.81
CA PRO A 6 -10.06 -18.12 -24.48
C PRO A 6 -9.11 -17.64 -23.40
N GLY A 7 -7.90 -18.21 -23.40
CA GLY A 7 -6.94 -18.00 -22.33
C GLY A 7 -6.60 -16.52 -22.23
N LEU A 8 -7.03 -15.90 -21.13
CA LEU A 8 -6.67 -14.53 -20.82
C LEU A 8 -5.15 -14.48 -20.68
N LYS A 9 -4.47 -13.84 -21.63
CA LYS A 9 -3.03 -13.59 -21.55
C LYS A 9 -2.81 -12.27 -20.81
N ILE A 10 -2.52 -12.37 -19.52
CA ILE A 10 -2.05 -11.22 -18.73
C ILE A 10 -0.54 -11.12 -18.91
N GLN A 11 -0.04 -9.93 -19.22
CA GLN A 11 1.40 -9.65 -19.25
C GLN A 11 1.69 -8.45 -18.37
N HIS A 12 2.64 -8.60 -17.45
CA HIS A 12 3.20 -7.49 -16.70
C HIS A 12 4.21 -6.73 -17.57
N GLN A 13 3.96 -5.45 -17.80
CA GLN A 13 4.87 -4.54 -18.50
C GLN A 13 5.54 -3.61 -17.49
N HIS A 14 6.63 -2.95 -17.89
CA HIS A 14 7.33 -1.97 -17.04
C HIS A 14 7.84 -2.51 -15.70
N ILE A 15 8.06 -3.83 -15.59
CA ILE A 15 8.59 -4.48 -14.38
C ILE A 15 9.95 -3.89 -13.99
N ALA A 16 10.80 -3.59 -14.97
CA ALA A 16 12.12 -3.02 -14.74
C ALA A 16 12.06 -1.68 -13.99
N ASP A 17 11.03 -0.86 -14.25
CA ASP A 17 10.87 0.47 -13.63
C ASP A 17 10.60 0.35 -12.12
N THR A 18 10.14 -0.80 -11.65
CA THR A 18 9.93 -1.08 -10.22
C THR A 18 11.20 -1.47 -9.47
N GLN A 19 12.28 -1.79 -10.19
CA GLN A 19 13.58 -2.28 -9.69
C GLN A 19 13.55 -3.63 -8.96
N ASP A 20 12.55 -3.88 -8.12
CA ASP A 20 12.37 -5.10 -7.34
C ASP A 20 11.33 -6.08 -7.94
N GLY A 21 10.69 -5.69 -9.04
CA GLY A 21 9.63 -6.43 -9.71
C GLY A 21 8.20 -6.07 -9.25
N GLY A 22 8.04 -5.18 -8.26
CA GLY A 22 6.74 -4.76 -7.73
C GLY A 22 5.88 -5.94 -7.29
N LEU A 23 4.57 -5.88 -7.54
CA LEU A 23 3.65 -6.99 -7.25
C LEU A 23 3.80 -8.17 -8.22
N SER A 24 4.43 -7.99 -9.39
CA SER A 24 4.53 -9.05 -10.42
C SER A 24 5.24 -10.30 -9.90
N VAL A 25 6.06 -10.16 -8.85
CA VAL A 25 6.77 -11.25 -8.21
C VAL A 25 5.86 -12.24 -7.47
N TRP A 26 4.60 -11.88 -7.24
CA TRP A 26 3.55 -12.72 -6.64
C TRP A 26 2.54 -13.23 -7.67
N PHE A 27 2.77 -13.02 -8.96
CA PHE A 27 2.02 -13.70 -10.01
C PHE A 27 2.81 -14.90 -10.46
N GLN A 28 2.14 -16.00 -10.79
CA GLN A 28 2.82 -17.21 -11.21
C GLN A 28 3.49 -16.93 -12.56
N PRO A 29 4.63 -17.57 -12.86
CA PRO A 29 5.15 -17.61 -14.20
C PRO A 29 4.22 -18.45 -15.08
N GLY A 30 3.03 -17.97 -15.46
CA GLY A 30 2.22 -18.58 -16.50
C GLY A 30 3.11 -18.88 -17.72
N ASP A 31 3.12 -20.14 -18.15
CA ASP A 31 4.01 -20.63 -19.21
C ASP A 31 4.12 -19.63 -20.37
N LYS A 32 5.35 -19.10 -20.55
CA LYS A 32 5.80 -18.04 -21.49
C LYS A 32 6.08 -16.65 -20.88
N TYR A 33 6.73 -16.61 -19.71
CA TYR A 33 7.59 -15.48 -19.39
C TYR A 33 8.84 -15.53 -20.28
N LEU A 34 8.81 -14.76 -21.37
CA LEU A 34 10.01 -14.45 -22.14
C LEU A 34 11.00 -13.72 -21.24
N ALA A 35 12.10 -14.42 -20.97
CA ALA A 35 13.33 -13.97 -20.35
C ALA A 35 13.21 -13.47 -18.90
N LYS A 36 13.51 -14.38 -17.95
CA LYS A 36 14.51 -14.05 -16.93
C LYS A 36 15.78 -13.60 -17.66
N LYS A 37 15.87 -12.32 -18.03
CA LYS A 37 17.20 -11.70 -18.13
C LYS A 37 17.67 -11.65 -16.69
N LYS A 38 18.50 -12.62 -16.33
CA LYS A 38 19.37 -12.57 -15.18
C LYS A 38 20.07 -11.21 -15.29
N MET A 39 19.65 -10.24 -14.48
CA MET A 39 20.35 -8.97 -14.42
C MET A 39 21.65 -9.28 -13.69
N GLU A 40 22.73 -9.40 -14.45
CA GLU A 40 24.07 -9.26 -13.90
C GLU A 40 24.12 -7.86 -13.29
N SER A 41 24.07 -7.84 -11.96
CA SER A 41 24.22 -6.62 -11.16
C SER A 41 25.62 -6.08 -11.38
N SER A 42 25.76 -5.20 -12.38
CA SER A 42 26.80 -4.18 -12.43
C SER A 42 26.22 -2.87 -11.89
N ILE A 43 25.60 -2.92 -10.70
CA ILE A 43 25.33 -1.72 -9.93
C ILE A 43 26.54 -1.53 -9.03
N SER A 44 27.32 -0.49 -9.31
CA SER A 44 28.22 0.07 -8.31
C SER A 44 27.34 0.35 -7.09
N ARG A 45 27.47 -0.48 -6.04
CA ARG A 45 26.84 -0.23 -4.74
C ARG A 45 27.42 1.07 -4.23
N SER A 46 26.80 2.20 -4.59
CA SER A 46 26.91 3.36 -3.74
C SER A 46 26.25 2.91 -2.45
N VAL A 47 27.04 2.86 -1.39
CA VAL A 47 26.54 2.70 -0.03
C VAL A 47 25.77 3.99 0.24
N THR A 48 24.50 4.04 -0.19
CA THR A 48 23.59 5.08 0.28
C THR A 48 23.46 4.88 1.78
N ALA A 49 23.87 5.90 2.54
CA ALA A 49 23.67 5.94 3.97
C ALA A 49 22.21 5.58 4.28
N GLN A 50 21.97 4.75 5.29
CA GLN A 50 20.62 4.52 5.80
C GLN A 50 20.05 5.88 6.20
N THR A 51 19.06 6.36 5.45
CA THR A 51 18.32 7.56 5.81
C THR A 51 17.32 7.21 6.89
N ASP A 52 17.19 8.06 7.91
CA ASP A 52 16.21 7.87 9.00
C ASP A 52 14.75 8.13 8.56
N HIS A 53 14.57 8.53 7.30
CA HIS A 53 13.27 8.76 6.68
C HIS A 53 13.19 8.15 5.27
N LEU A 54 11.97 7.83 4.84
CA LEU A 54 11.61 7.42 3.49
C LEU A 54 10.75 8.49 2.84
N GLU A 55 11.28 9.07 1.77
CA GLU A 55 10.60 10.08 0.97
C GLU A 55 9.36 9.51 0.25
N ALA A 56 8.36 10.34 0.08
CA ALA A 56 7.12 10.02 -0.63
C ALA A 56 6.65 11.21 -1.45
N SER A 57 6.29 10.97 -2.71
CA SER A 57 5.78 12.03 -3.59
C SER A 57 4.91 11.49 -4.72
N CYS A 58 3.91 12.29 -5.08
CA CYS A 58 3.13 12.04 -6.30
C CYS A 58 3.91 12.50 -7.54
N SER A 59 3.50 12.01 -8.72
CA SER A 59 4.22 12.31 -9.96
C SER A 59 4.26 13.80 -10.35
N CYS A 60 3.27 14.60 -9.93
CA CYS A 60 3.26 16.04 -10.21
C CYS A 60 4.07 16.85 -9.19
N GLY A 61 4.54 16.23 -8.09
CA GLY A 61 5.33 16.87 -7.06
C GLY A 61 4.56 17.81 -6.12
N ASN A 62 3.23 17.97 -6.26
CA ASN A 62 2.43 18.78 -5.35
C ASN A 62 2.33 18.17 -3.94
N ILE A 63 2.35 16.83 -3.87
CA ILE A 63 2.46 16.09 -2.61
C ILE A 63 3.91 15.68 -2.42
N LYS A 64 4.50 16.14 -1.31
CA LYS A 64 5.81 15.70 -0.82
C LYS A 64 5.74 15.55 0.69
N PHE A 65 6.04 14.37 1.16
CA PHE A 65 6.17 14.08 2.58
C PHE A 65 7.20 12.98 2.76
N HIS A 66 7.59 12.71 3.99
CA HIS A 66 8.34 11.52 4.31
C HIS A 66 7.73 10.82 5.51
N ILE A 67 8.08 9.54 5.65
CA ILE A 67 7.80 8.76 6.85
C ILE A 67 9.11 8.48 7.60
N THR A 68 9.07 8.47 8.92
CA THR A 68 10.20 8.08 9.77
C THR A 68 10.10 6.61 10.17
N ARG A 69 11.17 6.04 10.73
CA ARG A 69 11.11 4.68 11.31
C ARG A 69 10.15 4.63 12.50
N PRO A 70 9.62 3.44 12.86
CA PRO A 70 8.88 3.30 14.09
C PRO A 70 9.71 3.77 15.29
N ASN A 71 9.05 4.47 16.22
CA ASN A 71 9.64 5.02 17.44
C ASN A 71 8.59 4.98 18.57
N ASP A 72 8.91 5.55 19.74
CA ASP A 72 7.99 5.55 20.89
C ASP A 72 6.63 6.20 20.56
N ALA A 73 6.59 7.19 19.67
CA ALA A 73 5.33 7.79 19.23
C ALA A 73 4.48 6.85 18.39
N SER A 74 5.11 5.94 17.64
CA SER A 74 4.42 4.96 16.81
C SER A 74 3.58 3.96 17.60
N ALA A 75 3.88 3.78 18.89
CA ALA A 75 3.18 2.86 19.78
C ALA A 75 2.06 3.52 20.60
N ARG A 76 1.79 4.83 20.41
CA ARG A 76 0.70 5.52 21.13
C ARG A 76 -0.71 5.23 20.58
N PRO A 77 -0.93 5.17 19.25
CA PRO A 77 -2.25 4.90 18.70
C PRO A 77 -2.82 3.55 19.11
N ARG A 78 -4.14 3.44 19.00
CA ARG A 78 -4.90 2.18 19.07
C ARG A 78 -5.69 2.01 17.79
N ARG A 79 -5.64 0.80 17.22
CA ARG A 79 -6.43 0.47 16.03
C ARG A 79 -6.91 -0.97 16.07
N ASN A 80 -8.14 -1.19 15.63
CA ASN A 80 -8.70 -2.51 15.38
C ASN A 80 -7.82 -3.28 14.38
N TYR A 81 -7.90 -4.61 14.39
CA TYR A 81 -7.22 -5.38 13.38
C TYR A 81 -7.79 -5.10 11.99
N PRO A 82 -6.92 -5.01 10.97
CA PRO A 82 -7.36 -4.83 9.60
C PRO A 82 -7.89 -6.15 9.05
N ASP A 83 -8.73 -6.04 8.02
CA ASP A 83 -9.23 -7.19 7.29
C ASP A 83 -8.09 -8.09 6.75
N LEU A 84 -6.92 -7.53 6.42
CA LEU A 84 -5.71 -8.29 6.08
C LEU A 84 -5.39 -9.40 7.10
N MET A 85 -5.49 -9.11 8.40
CA MET A 85 -5.14 -10.09 9.43
C MET A 85 -6.34 -10.96 9.82
N PHE A 86 -7.52 -10.36 9.87
CA PHE A 86 -8.74 -10.98 10.34
C PHE A 86 -9.90 -10.59 9.44
N PRO A 87 -10.42 -11.50 8.59
CA PRO A 87 -11.46 -11.16 7.63
C PRO A 87 -12.69 -10.53 8.25
N ASP A 88 -13.07 -9.36 7.75
CA ASP A 88 -14.06 -8.51 8.39
C ASP A 88 -15.43 -9.18 8.48
N LYS A 89 -15.84 -9.89 7.43
CA LYS A 89 -17.17 -10.51 7.32
C LYS A 89 -17.31 -11.83 8.07
N THR A 90 -16.21 -12.49 8.43
CA THR A 90 -16.23 -13.83 9.02
C THR A 90 -15.56 -13.92 10.37
N THR A 91 -14.82 -12.89 10.79
CA THR A 91 -14.20 -12.84 12.12
C THR A 91 -15.09 -12.09 13.10
N ASP A 92 -15.24 -12.64 14.29
CA ASP A 92 -16.00 -12.02 15.38
C ASP A 92 -15.42 -10.65 15.79
N ASP A 93 -16.30 -9.68 16.06
CA ASP A 93 -15.91 -8.32 16.45
C ASP A 93 -15.13 -8.28 17.77
N SER A 94 -15.28 -9.24 18.67
CA SER A 94 -14.46 -9.34 19.89
C SER A 94 -12.97 -9.54 19.60
N ILE A 95 -12.65 -10.22 18.49
CA ILE A 95 -11.26 -10.40 18.03
C ILE A 95 -10.82 -9.12 17.30
N LYS A 96 -11.60 -8.66 16.32
CA LYS A 96 -11.24 -7.50 15.48
C LYS A 96 -11.03 -6.21 16.28
N ARG A 97 -11.73 -6.04 17.41
CA ARG A 97 -11.55 -4.89 18.33
C ARG A 97 -10.16 -4.76 18.96
N ASN A 98 -9.29 -5.77 18.78
CA ASN A 98 -7.91 -5.76 19.25
C ASN A 98 -7.82 -5.37 20.74
N VAL A 99 -8.56 -6.05 21.62
CA VAL A 99 -8.67 -5.67 23.05
C VAL A 99 -7.29 -5.55 23.71
N ALA A 100 -6.37 -6.46 23.36
CA ALA A 100 -4.98 -6.48 23.81
C ALA A 100 -4.12 -5.30 23.33
N ASP A 101 -4.63 -4.47 22.43
CA ASP A 101 -3.97 -3.27 21.91
C ASP A 101 -2.64 -3.57 21.18
N GLU A 102 -2.61 -4.68 20.45
CA GLU A 102 -1.43 -5.07 19.67
C GLU A 102 -1.12 -4.00 18.61
N LYS A 103 0.14 -3.56 18.58
CA LYS A 103 0.66 -2.57 17.65
C LYS A 103 1.04 -3.24 16.34
N TRP A 104 0.06 -3.90 15.72
CA TRP A 104 0.24 -4.77 14.56
C TRP A 104 0.84 -4.07 13.34
N TRP A 105 0.82 -2.74 13.28
CA TRP A 105 1.50 -1.99 12.23
C TRP A 105 3.01 -1.91 12.45
N ILE A 106 3.52 -2.10 13.67
CA ILE A 106 4.95 -2.12 13.98
C ILE A 106 5.46 -3.55 13.79
N GLN A 107 6.42 -3.72 12.90
CA GLN A 107 6.93 -5.01 12.46
C GLN A 107 8.44 -5.08 12.62
N ASP A 108 8.98 -6.31 12.57
CA ASP A 108 10.42 -6.58 12.52
C ASP A 108 11.20 -5.86 13.64
N HIS A 109 10.81 -6.14 14.88
CA HIS A 109 11.40 -5.56 16.09
C HIS A 109 11.44 -4.02 16.12
N GLY A 110 10.41 -3.36 15.58
CA GLY A 110 10.30 -1.91 15.59
C GLY A 110 11.01 -1.21 14.44
N THR A 111 11.45 -1.94 13.41
CA THR A 111 12.19 -1.35 12.30
C THR A 111 11.33 -1.09 11.06
N LYS A 112 10.18 -1.76 10.93
CA LYS A 112 9.32 -1.70 9.73
C LYS A 112 7.86 -1.43 10.07
N TYR A 113 7.12 -0.95 9.07
CA TYR A 113 5.67 -0.89 9.11
C TYR A 113 5.04 -2.08 8.38
N LEU A 114 3.86 -2.51 8.81
CA LEU A 114 3.06 -3.48 8.06
C LEU A 114 2.62 -2.86 6.72
N ALA A 115 2.61 -3.66 5.67
CA ALA A 115 2.07 -3.33 4.37
C ALA A 115 1.15 -4.44 3.86
N GLY A 116 0.21 -4.12 2.98
CA GLY A 116 -0.63 -5.12 2.35
C GLY A 116 -1.43 -4.61 1.16
N THR A 117 -2.16 -5.53 0.54
CA THR A 117 -2.99 -5.29 -0.65
C THR A 117 -4.47 -5.32 -0.31
N CYS A 118 -5.27 -4.45 -0.93
CA CYS A 118 -6.72 -4.39 -0.74
C CYS A 118 -7.46 -4.38 -2.09
N ALA A 119 -8.48 -5.22 -2.20
CA ALA A 119 -9.35 -5.37 -3.38
C ALA A 119 -10.80 -4.96 -3.10
N CYS A 120 -11.07 -4.24 -2.00
CA CYS A 120 -12.41 -3.80 -1.65
C CYS A 120 -13.01 -2.89 -2.73
N ARG A 121 -14.34 -2.85 -2.82
CA ARG A 121 -15.02 -2.04 -3.85
C ARG A 121 -14.62 -0.58 -3.80
N SER A 122 -14.47 0.00 -2.62
CA SER A 122 -14.12 1.41 -2.45
C SER A 122 -12.71 1.71 -2.97
N CYS A 123 -11.71 0.90 -2.63
CA CYS A 123 -10.33 1.04 -3.10
C CYS A 123 -10.23 0.89 -4.62
N ARG A 124 -10.97 -0.05 -5.21
CA ARG A 124 -10.97 -0.23 -6.68
C ARG A 124 -11.57 0.95 -7.42
N LEU A 125 -12.72 1.46 -6.95
CA LEU A 125 -13.40 2.58 -7.59
C LEU A 125 -12.63 3.89 -7.48
N MET A 126 -11.98 4.12 -6.34
CA MET A 126 -11.25 5.37 -6.13
C MET A 126 -9.90 5.37 -6.87
N SER A 127 -9.18 4.24 -6.86
CA SER A 127 -7.83 4.18 -7.46
C SER A 127 -7.87 3.88 -8.95
N GLY A 128 -8.94 3.26 -9.45
CA GLY A 128 -9.00 2.74 -10.81
C GLY A 128 -8.19 1.45 -11.01
N PHE A 129 -7.62 0.87 -9.94
CA PHE A 129 -6.84 -0.37 -9.99
C PHE A 129 -7.56 -1.52 -9.29
N GLU A 130 -7.27 -2.76 -9.70
CA GLU A 130 -7.88 -3.96 -9.12
C GLU A 130 -7.43 -4.24 -7.68
N ALA A 131 -6.21 -3.82 -7.33
CA ALA A 131 -5.66 -3.89 -5.99
C ALA A 131 -4.95 -2.59 -5.65
N GLN A 132 -5.20 -2.07 -4.46
CA GLN A 132 -4.48 -0.94 -3.89
C GLN A 132 -3.53 -1.42 -2.81
N THR A 133 -2.35 -0.81 -2.73
CA THR A 133 -1.30 -1.17 -1.76
C THR A 133 -1.19 -0.09 -0.68
N TRP A 134 -1.24 -0.53 0.58
CA TRP A 134 -1.24 0.36 1.75
C TRP A 134 -0.12 -0.02 2.71
N ALA A 135 0.58 0.98 3.24
CA ALA A 135 1.44 0.87 4.41
C ALA A 135 0.74 1.50 5.61
N PHE A 136 0.78 0.85 6.77
CA PHE A 136 0.08 1.30 7.98
C PHE A 136 1.04 2.11 8.85
N VAL A 137 0.91 3.44 8.82
CA VAL A 137 1.88 4.36 9.44
C VAL A 137 1.17 5.28 10.44
N PRO A 138 1.60 5.35 11.70
CA PRO A 138 1.08 6.31 12.67
C PRO A 138 1.22 7.75 12.17
N ARG A 139 0.20 8.57 12.37
CA ARG A 139 0.20 9.98 11.94
C ARG A 139 1.42 10.76 12.47
N ALA A 140 1.87 10.45 13.68
CA ALA A 140 3.05 11.04 14.31
C ALA A 140 4.38 10.77 13.58
N ASN A 141 4.40 9.83 12.63
CA ASN A 141 5.58 9.46 11.86
C ASN A 141 5.54 10.01 10.42
N ILE A 142 4.58 10.87 10.09
CA ILE A 142 4.40 11.43 8.74
C ILE A 142 4.64 12.93 8.79
N PHE A 143 5.52 13.44 7.92
CA PHE A 143 5.91 14.84 7.89
C PHE A 143 5.87 15.39 6.46
N PHE A 144 5.09 16.46 6.26
CA PHE A 144 4.92 17.12 4.98
C PHE A 144 6.02 18.15 4.74
N GLN A 145 6.48 18.21 3.49
CA GLN A 145 7.31 19.28 2.98
C GLN A 145 6.38 20.32 2.34
N ILE A 146 6.24 21.47 2.98
CA ILE A 146 5.37 22.56 2.54
C ILE A 146 6.24 23.67 1.92
N PRO A 147 5.94 24.13 0.70
CA PRO A 147 6.59 25.32 0.13
C PRO A 147 6.34 26.54 1.03
N GLY A 148 7.42 27.12 1.58
CA GLY A 148 7.32 28.37 2.33
C GLY A 148 7.19 29.58 1.41
N SER A 149 6.69 30.69 1.96
CA SER A 149 6.49 31.96 1.26
C SER A 149 7.77 32.60 0.72
N GLU A 150 8.94 32.21 1.23
CA GLU A 150 10.27 32.68 0.79
C GLU A 150 11.06 31.62 -0.01
N GLY A 151 10.40 30.56 -0.49
CA GLY A 151 11.06 29.49 -1.26
C GLY A 151 11.84 28.47 -0.42
N VAL A 152 11.86 28.62 0.91
CA VAL A 152 12.36 27.61 1.84
C VAL A 152 11.23 26.65 2.19
N ASN A 153 11.43 25.35 1.97
CA ASN A 153 10.45 24.34 2.36
C ASN A 153 10.47 24.15 3.89
N SER A 154 9.29 24.17 4.51
CA SER A 154 9.11 23.82 5.91
C SER A 154 8.71 22.35 6.04
N ILE A 155 9.26 21.67 7.05
CA ILE A 155 8.84 20.32 7.42
C ILE A 155 7.84 20.44 8.57
N VAL A 156 6.62 19.96 8.37
CA VAL A 156 5.55 20.01 9.38
C VAL A 156 4.98 18.61 9.62
N PRO A 157 4.64 18.23 10.87
CA PRO A 157 3.97 16.96 11.11
C PRO A 157 2.59 16.93 10.43
N LEU A 158 2.14 15.74 10.04
CA LEU A 158 0.81 15.55 9.46
C LEU A 158 -0.27 15.91 10.46
N ASP A 159 -1.04 16.93 10.13
CA ASP A 159 -2.28 17.30 10.80
C ASP A 159 -3.31 17.70 9.74
N PHE A 160 -4.34 16.85 9.57
CA PHE A 160 -5.39 17.05 8.57
C PHE A 160 -6.20 18.33 8.78
N THR A 161 -6.14 18.94 9.97
CA THR A 161 -6.88 20.16 10.30
C THR A 161 -6.07 21.44 10.07
N THR A 162 -4.75 21.37 10.20
CA THR A 162 -3.87 22.54 10.12
C THR A 162 -2.97 22.54 8.88
N LEU A 163 -2.93 21.46 8.10
CA LEU A 163 -2.25 21.43 6.82
C LEU A 163 -2.80 22.53 5.88
N PRO A 164 -1.93 23.25 5.15
CA PRO A 164 -2.37 24.30 4.25
C PRO A 164 -3.38 23.81 3.20
N SER A 165 -4.40 24.63 2.94
CA SER A 165 -5.38 24.40 1.88
C SER A 165 -4.69 24.20 0.53
N GLY A 166 -5.12 23.20 -0.24
CA GLY A 166 -4.60 22.90 -1.57
C GLY A 166 -3.43 21.89 -1.60
N VAL A 167 -2.90 21.50 -0.43
CA VAL A 167 -1.94 20.39 -0.33
C VAL A 167 -2.67 19.07 -0.56
N LEU A 168 -3.59 18.72 0.35
CA LEU A 168 -4.46 17.55 0.25
C LEU A 168 -5.89 17.97 -0.14
N THR A 169 -6.57 17.09 -0.88
CA THR A 169 -8.01 17.15 -1.08
C THR A 169 -8.65 15.93 -0.42
N SER A 170 -9.70 16.17 0.35
CA SER A 170 -10.37 15.15 1.17
C SER A 170 -11.77 14.83 0.67
N PHE A 171 -12.19 13.58 0.78
CA PHE A 171 -13.60 13.21 0.73
C PHE A 171 -13.91 12.08 1.72
N SER A 172 -15.15 12.03 2.20
CA SER A 172 -15.60 10.98 3.11
C SER A 172 -16.17 9.80 2.31
N SER A 173 -15.50 8.63 2.37
CA SER A 173 -15.96 7.43 1.64
C SER A 173 -17.00 6.60 2.41
N SER A 174 -17.10 6.80 3.72
CA SER A 174 -18.10 6.20 4.62
C SER A 174 -18.14 7.00 5.92
N PRO A 175 -19.15 6.81 6.79
CA PRO A 175 -19.15 7.43 8.11
C PRO A 175 -17.83 7.20 8.84
N ASN A 176 -17.29 8.25 9.46
CA ASN A 176 -16.03 8.26 10.20
C ASN A 176 -14.76 7.91 9.40
N VAL A 177 -14.82 7.90 8.07
CA VAL A 177 -13.66 7.61 7.21
C VAL A 177 -13.44 8.74 6.21
N ASN A 178 -12.18 9.13 6.05
CA ASN A 178 -11.73 10.08 5.04
C ASN A 178 -10.68 9.45 4.12
N ARG A 179 -10.64 9.97 2.90
CA ARG A 179 -9.63 9.64 1.90
C ARG A 179 -9.01 10.93 1.40
N GLU A 180 -7.70 10.96 1.39
CA GLU A 180 -6.90 12.10 0.96
C GLU A 180 -6.23 11.81 -0.37
N PHE A 181 -6.29 12.75 -1.29
CA PHE A 181 -5.68 12.64 -2.61
C PHE A 181 -5.08 13.98 -3.05
N CYS A 182 -4.20 13.92 -4.06
CA CYS A 182 -3.66 15.11 -4.68
C CYS A 182 -4.71 15.76 -5.58
N GLY A 183 -5.17 16.97 -5.24
CA GLY A 183 -6.14 17.72 -6.05
C GLY A 183 -5.65 18.08 -7.46
N THR A 184 -4.34 18.03 -7.72
CA THR A 184 -3.74 18.33 -9.03
C THR A 184 -3.73 17.13 -9.98
N CYS A 185 -3.27 15.96 -9.52
CA CYS A 185 -3.08 14.79 -10.39
C CYS A 185 -3.94 13.57 -10.02
N GLY A 186 -4.75 13.66 -8.97
CA GLY A 186 -5.61 12.56 -8.51
C GLY A 186 -4.89 11.45 -7.75
N ALA A 187 -3.58 11.56 -7.50
CA ALA A 187 -2.83 10.53 -6.78
C ALA A 187 -3.43 10.27 -5.40
N THR A 188 -3.72 9.00 -5.12
CA THR A 188 -4.18 8.53 -3.80
C THR A 188 -3.07 8.72 -2.78
N VAL A 189 -3.36 9.39 -1.67
CA VAL A 189 -2.37 9.66 -0.62
C VAL A 189 -2.68 8.82 0.61
N PHE A 190 -3.82 9.06 1.24
CA PHE A 190 -4.18 8.44 2.52
C PHE A 190 -5.59 7.86 2.54
N TRP A 191 -5.78 6.83 3.35
CA TRP A 191 -7.06 6.46 3.94
C TRP A 191 -6.92 6.51 5.45
N HIS A 192 -7.91 7.03 6.16
CA HIS A 192 -7.89 7.06 7.61
C HIS A 192 -9.28 7.21 8.24
N GLU A 193 -9.36 6.82 9.51
CA GLU A 193 -10.52 7.10 10.35
C GLU A 193 -10.45 8.53 10.90
N LYS A 194 -11.59 9.11 11.27
CA LYS A 194 -11.64 10.43 11.92
C LYS A 194 -11.27 10.31 13.40
N SER A 195 -10.03 9.96 13.70
CA SER A 195 -9.47 9.89 15.05
C SER A 195 -8.20 10.75 15.14
N PRO A 196 -7.99 11.49 16.24
CA PRO A 196 -6.81 12.34 16.39
C PRO A 196 -5.50 11.53 16.49
N ASP A 197 -5.50 10.35 17.12
CA ASP A 197 -4.29 9.53 17.29
C ASP A 197 -4.39 8.24 16.47
N ASP A 198 -4.48 8.39 15.15
CA ASP A 198 -4.71 7.29 14.23
C ASP A 198 -3.45 6.72 13.57
N VAL A 199 -3.61 5.50 13.09
CA VAL A 199 -2.69 4.85 12.15
C VAL A 199 -3.30 5.03 10.77
N VAL A 200 -2.59 5.75 9.92
CA VAL A 200 -3.03 6.14 8.58
C VAL A 200 -2.57 5.09 7.57
N ASP A 201 -3.41 4.78 6.60
CA ASP A 201 -3.06 3.93 5.46
C ASP A 201 -2.42 4.82 4.40
N VAL A 202 -1.12 4.65 4.17
CA VAL A 202 -0.32 5.40 3.20
C VAL A 202 -0.23 4.64 1.89
N SER A 203 -0.57 5.30 0.77
CA SER A 203 -0.47 4.70 -0.56
C SER A 203 0.98 4.41 -0.90
N ILE A 204 1.33 3.12 -1.03
CA ILE A 204 2.73 2.70 -1.24
C ILE A 204 3.30 3.22 -2.56
N GLY A 205 2.45 3.44 -3.58
CA GLY A 205 2.87 3.99 -4.87
C GLY A 205 3.49 5.39 -4.81
N LEU A 206 3.38 6.09 -3.67
CA LEU A 206 4.05 7.38 -3.45
C LEU A 206 5.48 7.23 -2.92
N LEU A 207 5.80 6.13 -2.24
CA LEU A 207 7.08 5.92 -1.57
C LEU A 207 8.24 5.85 -2.57
N LYS A 208 9.36 6.50 -2.24
CA LYS A 208 10.56 6.61 -3.07
C LYS A 208 11.72 5.86 -2.41
N ASP A 209 11.64 4.53 -2.45
CA ASP A 209 12.73 3.69 -1.97
C ASP A 209 13.70 3.35 -3.11
N SER A 210 15.00 3.40 -2.82
CA SER A 210 16.05 3.13 -3.81
C SER A 210 16.18 1.67 -4.19
N GLU A 211 15.61 0.73 -3.42
CA GLU A 211 15.67 -0.71 -3.73
C GLU A 211 14.46 -1.20 -4.51
N GLY A 212 13.36 -0.43 -4.55
CA GLY A 212 12.26 -0.70 -5.45
C GLY A 212 10.87 -0.34 -4.91
N ALA A 213 9.85 -0.64 -5.72
CA ALA A 213 8.48 -0.22 -5.50
C ALA A 213 7.82 -0.83 -4.25
N ARG A 214 8.32 -1.96 -3.74
CA ARG A 214 7.80 -2.60 -2.52
C ARG A 214 8.41 -2.04 -1.23
N ALA A 215 9.49 -1.26 -1.31
CA ALA A 215 10.17 -0.64 -0.16
C ALA A 215 10.42 -1.61 1.02
N GLU A 216 10.90 -2.83 0.75
CA GLU A 216 10.97 -3.94 1.73
C GLU A 216 11.95 -3.69 2.90
N LYS A 217 12.84 -2.69 2.78
CA LYS A 217 13.63 -2.16 3.89
C LYS A 217 12.79 -1.45 4.95
N TRP A 218 11.66 -0.89 4.56
CA TRP A 218 10.74 -0.11 5.40
C TRP A 218 9.46 -0.85 5.72
N LEU A 219 9.06 -1.77 4.85
CA LEU A 219 7.76 -2.41 4.90
C LEU A 219 7.90 -3.93 5.07
N LYS A 220 7.12 -4.49 5.98
CA LYS A 220 6.86 -5.94 6.07
C LYS A 220 5.52 -6.22 5.40
N TRP A 221 5.56 -6.88 4.25
CA TRP A 221 4.36 -7.22 3.50
C TRP A 221 3.61 -8.39 4.13
N TRP A 222 2.34 -8.18 4.39
CA TRP A 222 1.39 -9.22 4.74
C TRP A 222 1.13 -10.09 3.51
N GLN A 223 1.42 -11.39 3.62
CA GLN A 223 1.27 -12.35 2.52
C GLN A 223 0.17 -13.39 2.76
N GLY A 224 -0.50 -13.33 3.93
CA GLY A 224 -1.56 -14.28 4.28
C GLY A 224 -2.84 -14.12 3.46
N ARG A 225 -3.16 -12.91 2.98
CA ARG A 225 -4.32 -12.65 2.12
C ARG A 225 -4.27 -11.30 1.40
N VAL A 226 -5.12 -11.15 0.38
CA VAL A 226 -5.56 -9.84 -0.13
C VAL A 226 -6.78 -9.38 0.68
N SER A 227 -6.74 -8.15 1.18
CA SER A 227 -7.86 -7.60 1.96
C SER A 227 -9.12 -7.46 1.11
N PHE A 228 -10.26 -7.90 1.64
CA PHE A 228 -11.58 -7.89 1.01
C PHE A 228 -11.59 -8.55 -0.37
N ALA A 229 -10.79 -9.61 -0.57
CA ALA A 229 -10.77 -10.37 -1.81
C ALA A 229 -12.16 -10.84 -2.24
N GLU A 230 -13.03 -11.16 -1.29
CA GLU A 230 -14.43 -11.53 -1.50
C GLU A 230 -15.29 -10.41 -2.12
N GLU A 231 -14.85 -9.15 -2.08
CA GLU A 231 -15.54 -8.00 -2.70
C GLU A 231 -15.11 -7.72 -4.13
N VAL A 232 -14.19 -8.51 -4.70
CA VAL A 232 -13.68 -8.29 -6.05
C VAL A 232 -14.80 -8.23 -7.10
N ASN A 233 -15.91 -8.94 -6.88
CA ASN A 233 -17.06 -8.97 -7.77
C ASN A 233 -18.18 -7.99 -7.41
N THR A 234 -18.08 -7.29 -6.28
CA THR A 234 -19.13 -6.34 -5.86
C THR A 234 -19.22 -5.20 -6.87
N GLY A 235 -20.38 -5.09 -7.53
CA GLY A 235 -20.63 -4.12 -8.60
C GLY A 235 -20.11 -4.54 -9.98
N ARG A 236 -19.78 -5.82 -10.19
CA ARG A 236 -19.34 -6.38 -11.48
C ARG A 236 -20.18 -7.61 -11.85
N ASN A 237 -20.24 -7.92 -13.14
CA ASN A 237 -20.81 -9.16 -13.66
C ASN A 237 -19.99 -9.62 -14.88
N GLY A 238 -20.41 -10.71 -15.52
CA GLY A 238 -19.85 -11.10 -16.81
C GLY A 238 -18.36 -11.44 -16.81
N LEU A 239 -17.65 -10.93 -17.82
CA LEU A 239 -16.24 -11.20 -18.06
C LEU A 239 -15.36 -10.42 -17.08
N GLU A 240 -15.74 -9.18 -16.77
CA GLU A 240 -15.04 -8.26 -15.89
C GLU A 240 -14.89 -8.86 -14.48
N ALA A 241 -15.98 -9.43 -13.94
CA ALA A 241 -15.96 -10.14 -12.65
C ALA A 241 -15.00 -11.35 -12.68
N LYS A 242 -15.02 -12.14 -13.76
CA LYS A 242 -14.16 -13.32 -13.90
C LYS A 242 -12.68 -12.94 -13.97
N VAL A 243 -12.34 -11.94 -14.78
CA VAL A 243 -10.97 -11.45 -14.94
C VAL A 243 -10.43 -10.90 -13.61
N ALA A 244 -11.20 -10.04 -12.95
CA ALA A 244 -10.79 -9.47 -11.67
C ALA A 244 -10.62 -10.54 -10.58
N SER A 245 -11.57 -11.49 -10.50
CA SER A 245 -11.48 -12.63 -9.57
C SER A 245 -10.23 -13.47 -9.82
N ALA A 246 -9.93 -13.78 -11.07
CA ALA A 246 -8.73 -14.54 -11.44
C ALA A 246 -7.45 -13.80 -11.03
N LEU A 247 -7.37 -12.49 -11.30
CA LEU A 247 -6.21 -11.66 -10.95
C LEU A 247 -5.98 -11.63 -9.43
N ILE A 248 -7.02 -11.36 -8.64
CA ILE A 248 -6.90 -11.28 -7.17
C ILE A 248 -6.60 -12.65 -6.56
N CYS A 249 -7.20 -13.72 -7.08
CA CYS A 249 -6.92 -15.08 -6.65
C CYS A 249 -5.46 -15.48 -6.93
N GLU A 250 -4.93 -15.14 -8.11
CA GLU A 250 -3.54 -15.40 -8.46
C GLU A 250 -2.57 -14.64 -7.54
N LEU A 251 -2.83 -13.34 -7.33
CA LEU A 251 -2.06 -12.50 -6.41
C LEU A 251 -2.02 -13.09 -5.00
N GLU A 252 -3.18 -13.46 -4.45
CA GLU A 252 -3.27 -14.05 -3.11
C GLU A 252 -2.50 -15.37 -3.01
N GLN A 253 -2.67 -16.26 -3.98
CA GLN A 253 -1.95 -17.54 -4.02
C GLN A 253 -0.45 -17.35 -4.12
N GLY A 254 0.04 -16.42 -4.95
CA GLY A 254 1.48 -16.22 -5.10
C GLY A 254 2.12 -15.49 -3.91
N MET A 255 1.36 -14.67 -3.18
CA MET A 255 1.79 -14.17 -1.86
C MET A 255 1.96 -15.34 -0.87
N GLN A 256 0.95 -16.19 -0.73
CA GLN A 256 0.98 -17.31 0.23
C GLN A 256 2.04 -18.38 -0.08
N HIS A 257 2.33 -18.65 -1.36
CA HIS A 257 3.30 -19.68 -1.74
C HIS A 257 4.76 -19.28 -1.48
N LYS A 258 5.09 -17.97 -1.51
CA LYS A 258 6.46 -17.52 -1.24
C LYS A 258 6.89 -17.67 0.22
N GLU A 259 5.96 -17.69 1.16
CA GLU A 259 6.27 -17.95 2.58
C GLU A 259 6.79 -19.38 2.82
N LYS A 260 6.47 -20.34 1.94
CA LYS A 260 6.89 -21.76 2.11
C LYS A 260 8.29 -22.08 1.59
N CYS A 261 8.96 -21.14 0.89
CA CYS A 261 10.23 -21.39 0.20
C CYS A 261 11.44 -20.66 0.83
N ASN A 262 11.28 -20.03 2.00
CA ASN A 262 12.38 -19.40 2.75
C ASN A 262 12.69 -20.20 4.01
#